data_AF-A0A4R2BSL4-F1
#
_entry.id   AF-A0A4R2BSL4-F1
#
_cell.length_a   1.000
_cell.length_b   1.000
_cell.length_c   1.000
_cell.angle_alpha   90.00
_cell.angle_beta   90.00
_cell.angle_gamma   90.00
#
_symmetry.space_group_name_H-M   'P 1'
#
loop_
_entity.id
_entity.type
_entity.pdbx_description
1 polymer ?
#
loop_
_entity_poly.entity_id
_entity_poly.type
_entity_poly.pdbx_seq_one_letter_code
_entity_poly.pdbx_strand_id
1 'polypeptide(L)' 'MTTDMLDRARREASRLSLHNVEFRAGTLEQLPVDEDWADVVISNGVLNLVADKRLVLREALPASDPAG' A
#
# COMPACT_ATOMS: atom_id res chain seq x y z
N MET A 1 -1.49 -1.57 -9.59
CA MET A 1 -0.13 -1.45 -10.17
C MET A 1 0.02 -2.52 -11.23
N THR A 2 0.61 -2.24 -12.40
CA THR A 2 0.83 -3.30 -13.41
C THR A 2 2.03 -4.17 -13.04
N THR A 3 2.10 -5.38 -13.59
CA THR A 3 3.25 -6.29 -13.41
C THR A 3 4.55 -5.63 -13.85
N ASP A 4 4.56 -4.92 -14.98
CA ASP A 4 5.74 -4.24 -15.48
C ASP A 4 6.27 -3.15 -14.52
N MET A 5 5.36 -2.43 -13.85
CA MET A 5 5.73 -1.44 -12.83
C MET A 5 6.37 -2.10 -11.60
N LEU A 6 5.80 -3.22 -11.14
CA LEU A 6 6.35 -4.00 -10.02
C LEU A 6 7.77 -4.50 -10.33
N ASP A 7 7.96 -5.09 -11.51
CA ASP A 7 9.24 -5.64 -11.90
C ASP A 7 10.29 -4.55 -12.06
N ARG A 8 9.91 -3.39 -12.62
CA ARG A 8 10.79 -2.21 -12.65
C ARG A 8 11.19 -1.77 -11.26
N ALA A 9 10.25 -1.63 -10.33
CA ALA A 9 10.53 -1.16 -8.98
C ALA A 9 11.48 -2.12 -8.22
N ARG A 10 11.26 -3.42 -8.35
CA ARG A 10 12.13 -4.47 -7.75
C ARG A 10 13.55 -4.43 -8.32
N ARG A 11 13.70 -4.27 -9.64
CA ARG A 11 15.02 -4.13 -10.27
C ARG A 11 15.78 -2.90 -9.76
N GLU A 12 15.10 -1.76 -9.64
CA GLU A 12 15.71 -0.54 -9.13
C GLU A 12 16.12 -0.67 -7.65
N ALA A 13 15.28 -1.28 -6.82
CA ALA A 13 15.62 -1.54 -5.42
C ALA A 13 16.84 -2.46 -5.28
N SER A 14 16.93 -3.51 -6.10
CA SER A 14 18.10 -4.39 -6.16
C SER A 14 19.36 -3.63 -6.62
N ARG A 15 19.25 -2.80 -7.67
CA ARG A 15 20.36 -1.95 -8.16
C ARG A 15 20.87 -0.98 -7.09
N LEU A 16 19.99 -0.46 -6.24
CA LEU A 16 20.30 0.44 -5.15
C LEU A 16 20.67 -0.28 -3.83
N SER A 17 20.69 -1.62 -3.82
CA SER A 17 20.93 -2.44 -2.63
C SER A 17 20.01 -2.08 -1.44
N LEU A 18 18.74 -1.81 -1.72
CA LEU A 18 17.73 -1.55 -0.70
C LEU A 18 17.20 -2.89 -0.16
N HIS A 19 17.32 -3.09 1.15
CA HIS A 19 16.89 -4.33 1.83
C HIS A 19 15.64 -4.15 2.69
N ASN A 20 15.21 -2.90 2.89
CA ASN A 20 14.10 -2.49 3.76
C ASN A 20 12.85 -2.08 2.96
N VAL A 21 12.75 -2.48 1.69
CA VAL A 21 11.64 -2.11 0.80
C VAL A 21 11.07 -3.38 0.17
N GLU A 22 9.76 -3.52 0.23
CA GLU A 22 9.02 -4.61 -0.42
C GLU A 22 7.96 -4.04 -1.37
N PHE A 23 7.74 -4.73 -2.51
CA PHE A 23 6.72 -4.37 -3.47
C PHE A 23 5.73 -5.53 -3.67
N ARG A 24 4.49 -5.32 -3.22
CA ARG A 24 3.40 -6.30 -3.29
C ARG A 24 2.38 -5.90 -4.36
N ALA A 25 1.82 -6.90 -5.04
CA ALA A 25 0.71 -6.70 -5.96
C ALA A 25 -0.60 -6.68 -5.18
N GLY A 26 -1.45 -5.68 -5.43
CA GLY A 26 -2.74 -5.55 -4.76
C GLY A 26 -3.55 -4.38 -5.31
N THR A 27 -4.76 -4.23 -4.79
CA THR A 27 -5.66 -3.11 -5.06
C THR A 27 -5.93 -2.35 -3.77
N LEU A 28 -6.52 -1.16 -3.87
CA LEU A 28 -6.81 -0.35 -2.67
C LEU A 28 -7.98 -0.92 -1.85
N GLU A 29 -8.83 -1.71 -2.49
CA GLU A 29 -9.98 -2.39 -1.90
C GLU A 29 -9.62 -3.71 -1.20
N GLN A 30 -8.40 -4.21 -1.43
CA GLN A 30 -7.89 -5.44 -0.83
C GLN A 30 -6.37 -5.34 -0.75
N LEU A 31 -5.87 -4.82 0.38
CA LEU A 31 -4.45 -4.60 0.59
C LEU A 31 -3.75 -5.94 0.90
N PRO A 32 -2.58 -6.21 0.32
CA PRO A 32 -1.82 -7.44 0.55
C PRO A 32 -0.95 -7.34 1.82
N VAL A 33 -1.57 -6.92 2.93
CA VAL A 33 -0.93 -6.75 4.25
C VAL A 33 -1.91 -7.23 5.32
N ASP A 34 -1.39 -7.60 6.48
CA ASP A 34 -2.23 -7.96 7.63
C ASP A 34 -2.83 -6.70 8.28
N GLU A 35 -3.81 -6.88 9.17
CA GLU A 35 -4.33 -5.79 10.01
C GLU A 35 -3.21 -5.20 10.89
N ASP A 36 -3.28 -3.88 11.15
CA ASP A 36 -2.29 -3.12 11.94
C ASP A 36 -0.83 -3.28 11.49
N TRP A 37 -0.58 -3.67 10.24
CA TRP A 37 0.76 -3.92 9.71
C TRP A 37 1.64 -2.66 9.60
N ALA A 38 1.07 -1.45 9.60
CA ALA A 38 1.80 -0.20 9.43
C ALA A 38 1.32 0.92 10.36
N ASP A 39 2.27 1.68 10.91
CA ASP A 39 2.00 2.88 11.71
C ASP A 39 1.57 4.09 10.84
N VAL A 40 2.06 4.13 9.60
CA VAL A 40 1.84 5.25 8.67
C VAL A 40 1.51 4.73 7.28
N VAL A 41 0.40 5.22 6.73
CA VAL A 41 -0.06 4.91 5.37
C VAL A 41 -0.06 6.17 4.51
N ILE A 42 0.55 6.09 3.32
CA ILE A 42 0.66 7.21 2.37
C ILE A 42 -0.02 6.81 1.05
N SER A 43 -1.00 7.60 0.62
CA SER A 43 -1.57 7.53 -0.73
C SER A 43 -1.21 8.78 -1.53
N ASN A 44 -0.41 8.62 -2.59
CA ASN A 44 -0.07 9.72 -3.49
C ASN A 44 -1.10 9.83 -4.64
N GLY A 45 -2.19 10.57 -4.40
CA GLY A 45 -3.18 10.94 -5.43
C GLY A 45 -4.08 9.81 -5.95
N VAL A 46 -3.75 8.55 -5.72
CA VAL A 46 -4.51 7.38 -6.23
C VAL A 46 -5.89 7.26 -5.59
N LEU A 47 -6.04 7.59 -4.29
CA LEU A 47 -7.33 7.57 -3.59
C LEU A 47 -8.42 8.40 -4.29
N ASN A 48 -8.03 9.47 -5.00
CA ASN A 48 -8.97 10.33 -5.73
C ASN A 48 -9.66 9.60 -6.89
N LEU A 49 -9.02 8.56 -7.42
CA LEU A 49 -9.49 7.78 -8.57
C LEU A 49 -10.37 6.59 -8.17
N VAL A 50 -10.53 6.34 -6.87
CA VAL A 50 -11.36 5.25 -6.36
C VAL A 50 -12.84 5.65 -6.33
N ALA A 51 -13.70 4.74 -6.81
CA ALA A 51 -15.15 4.89 -6.76
C ALA A 51 -15.69 4.86 -5.32
N ASP A 52 -15.39 3.80 -4.56
CA ASP A 52 -15.77 3.68 -3.16
C ASP A 52 -14.62 4.03 -2.22
N LYS A 53 -14.51 5.33 -1.91
CA LYS A 53 -13.51 5.84 -0.97
C LYS A 53 -13.70 5.32 0.45
N ARG A 54 -14.93 4.97 0.85
CA ARG A 54 -15.21 4.50 2.22
C ARG A 54 -14.68 3.10 2.43
N LEU A 55 -14.81 2.23 1.43
CA LEU A 55 -14.22 0.89 1.44
C LEU A 55 -12.70 0.99 1.60
N VAL A 56 -12.04 1.74 0.72
CA VAL A 56 -10.57 1.90 0.74
C VAL A 56 -10.06 2.53 2.03
N LEU A 57 -10.76 3.53 2.59
CA LEU A 57 -10.34 4.13 3.85
C LEU A 57 -10.46 3.16 5.02
N ARG A 58 -11.44 2.26 5.04
CA ARG A 58 -11.55 1.21 6.08
C ARG A 58 -10.45 0.16 5.95
N GLU A 59 -10.11 -0.21 4.72
CA GLU A 59 -9.03 -1.15 4.43
C GLU A 59 -7.67 -0.56 4.81
N ALA A 60 -7.43 0.71 4.50
CA ALA A 60 -6.16 1.39 4.75
C ALA A 60 -5.99 1.90 6.19
N LEU A 61 -7.10 2.20 6.88
CA LEU A 61 -7.14 2.62 8.27
C LEU A 61 -8.17 1.73 8.98
N PRO A 62 -7.78 0.51 9.38
CA PRO A 62 -8.58 -0.28 10.31
C PRO A 62 -8.91 0.62 11.50
N ALA A 63 -10.13 0.52 12.03
CA ALA A 63 -10.55 1.36 13.14
C ALA A 63 -9.71 1.02 14.38
N SER A 64 -8.57 1.69 14.52
CA SER A 64 -7.75 1.64 15.71
C SER A 64 -8.58 2.12 16.90
N ASP A 65 -8.49 1.37 18.00
CA ASP A 65 -8.95 1.81 19.31
C ASP A 65 -8.44 3.25 19.55
N PRO A 66 -9.28 4.24 19.93
CA PRO A 66 -8.87 5.63 20.12
C PRO A 66 -7.84 5.87 21.24
N ALA A 67 -7.13 4.85 21.70
CA ALA A 67 -6.08 4.92 22.71
C ALA A 67 -4.68 4.75 22.08
N GLY A 68 -4.09 5.89 21.72
CA GLY A 68 -2.66 6.09 21.92
C GLY A 68 -2.42 6.64 23.31
#